data_AF-A0A539DC75-F1
#
_entry.id   AF-A0A539DC75-F1
#
_cell.length_a   1.000
_cell.length_b   1.000
_cell.length_c   1.000
_cell.angle_alpha   90.00
_cell.angle_beta   90.00
_cell.angle_gamma   90.00
#
_symmetry.space_group_name_H-M   'P 1'
#
loop_
_entity.id
_entity.type
_entity.pdbx_description
1 polymer ?
#
loop_
_entity_poly.entity_id
_entity_poly.type
_entity_poly.pdbx_seq_one_letter_code
_entity_poly.pdbx_strand_id
1 'polypeptide(L)'
;MFKFSRNVHFFLVGSFFVGFGLGTYWVLFNLYMKELGFGEAAIGRVLMAGATGTFLTAIPAAMIVSRFPTRLVLIAAAAVAAGGYALMVAPVGLPVIMLGAGLASAAFSVHNIAAAPFFMRNSDPGERLDLFGTHSALEITAGVIGAAGGGYMVRFLEPLVGGLVLAYRMTLLCATGLVLISILAYLAIREAEHPGRVTDFVGMLRRANHGLLARLVFPKFITGLGAGLIIPFLNLYFRDRFQLPPDRIGTI
;
A
#
# COMPACT_ATOMS: atom_id res chain seq x y z
N MET A 1 28.26 7.52 3.94
CA MET A 1 26.91 8.09 3.74
C MET A 1 26.55 7.85 2.28
N PHE A 2 25.60 6.96 2.00
CA PHE A 2 25.26 6.55 0.62
C PHE A 2 24.81 7.76 -0.19
N LYS A 3 25.37 7.94 -1.39
CA LYS A 3 25.05 9.09 -2.23
C LYS A 3 24.10 8.66 -3.34
N PHE A 4 22.88 8.30 -2.96
CA PHE A 4 21.85 7.91 -3.93
C PHE A 4 21.56 9.03 -4.92
N SER A 5 21.16 8.66 -6.14
CA SER A 5 20.79 9.61 -7.17
C SER A 5 19.58 10.46 -6.77
N ARG A 6 19.46 11.64 -7.36
CA ARG A 6 18.34 12.56 -7.10
C ARG A 6 16.97 11.90 -7.36
N ASN A 7 16.87 11.07 -8.39
CA ASN A 7 15.66 10.34 -8.73
C ASN A 7 15.27 9.32 -7.64
N VAL A 8 16.27 8.61 -7.11
CA VAL A 8 16.06 7.69 -5.98
C VAL A 8 15.55 8.44 -4.76
N HIS A 9 16.11 9.61 -4.45
CA HIS A 9 15.65 10.43 -3.34
C HIS A 9 14.16 10.79 -3.46
N PHE A 10 13.70 11.22 -4.64
CA PHE A 10 12.28 11.52 -4.85
C PHE A 10 11.39 10.28 -4.80
N PHE A 11 11.86 9.14 -5.29
CA PHE A 11 11.14 7.88 -5.14
C PHE A 11 10.97 7.53 -3.66
N LEU A 12 12.04 7.62 -2.86
CA LEU A 12 12.00 7.34 -1.42
C LEU A 12 11.04 8.30 -0.69
N VAL A 13 11.09 9.60 -0.98
CA VAL A 13 10.14 10.57 -0.38
C VAL A 13 8.70 10.22 -0.74
N GLY A 14 8.42 9.86 -1.99
CA GLY A 14 7.09 9.39 -2.38
C GLY A 14 6.67 8.12 -1.66
N SER A 15 7.55 7.11 -1.60
CA SER A 15 7.30 5.85 -0.86
C SER A 15 7.05 6.10 0.63
N PHE A 16 7.70 7.08 1.25
CA PHE A 16 7.42 7.46 2.64
C PHE A 16 5.96 7.91 2.81
N PHE A 17 5.46 8.81 1.96
CA PHE A 17 4.07 9.26 2.05
C PHE A 17 3.05 8.16 1.75
N VAL A 18 3.35 7.29 0.77
CA VAL A 18 2.52 6.10 0.48
C VAL A 18 2.50 5.14 1.67
N GLY A 19 3.67 4.82 2.24
CA GLY A 19 3.81 3.93 3.39
C GLY A 19 3.10 4.46 4.63
N PHE A 20 3.20 5.77 4.90
CA PHE A 20 2.46 6.43 5.98
C PHE A 20 0.94 6.27 5.80
N GLY A 21 0.44 6.57 4.59
CA GLY A 21 -0.98 6.44 4.29
C GLY A 21 -1.46 4.99 4.49
N LEU A 22 -0.70 4.03 3.96
CA LEU A 22 -1.00 2.61 4.08
C LEU A 22 -1.03 2.15 5.55
N GLY A 23 -0.04 2.53 6.37
CA GLY A 23 0.00 2.19 7.79
C GLY A 23 -1.20 2.72 8.55
N THR A 24 -1.63 3.95 8.23
CA THR A 24 -2.84 4.55 8.80
C THR A 24 -4.09 3.74 8.46
N TYR A 25 -4.27 3.40 7.18
CA TYR A 25 -5.41 2.57 6.72
C TYR A 25 -5.38 1.16 7.32
N TRP A 26 -4.20 0.56 7.43
CA TRP A 26 -4.03 -0.79 7.94
C TRP A 26 -4.53 -0.94 9.39
N VAL A 27 -4.29 0.05 10.24
CA VAL A 27 -4.79 0.03 11.63
C VAL A 27 -6.24 0.47 11.73
N LEU A 28 -6.60 1.60 11.11
CA LEU A 28 -7.85 2.29 11.44
C LEU A 28 -9.05 1.84 10.62
N PHE A 29 -8.86 1.33 9.40
CA PHE A 29 -9.98 1.09 8.49
C PHE A 29 -10.95 0.02 9.01
N ASN A 30 -10.44 -1.06 9.61
CA ASN A 30 -11.29 -2.10 10.19
C ASN A 30 -12.06 -1.57 11.41
N LEU A 31 -11.40 -0.75 12.25
CA LEU A 31 -12.05 -0.11 13.40
C LEU A 31 -13.15 0.86 12.96
N TYR A 32 -12.89 1.62 11.89
CA TYR A 32 -13.87 2.49 11.26
C TYR A 32 -15.08 1.72 10.72
N MET A 33 -14.86 0.62 9.99
CA MET A 33 -15.96 -0.23 9.51
C MET A 33 -16.78 -0.82 10.67
N LYS A 34 -16.13 -1.26 11.75
CA LYS A 34 -16.81 -1.77 12.94
C LYS A 34 -17.67 -0.67 13.58
N GLU A 35 -17.18 0.57 13.64
CA GLU A 35 -17.93 1.72 14.16
C GLU A 35 -19.14 2.09 13.29
N LEU A 36 -19.06 1.86 11.97
CA LEU A 36 -20.21 1.97 11.06
C LEU A 36 -21.24 0.84 11.23
N GLY A 37 -20.99 -0.13 12.11
CA GLY A 37 -21.87 -1.27 12.35
C GLY A 37 -21.63 -2.46 11.42
N PHE A 38 -20.57 -2.46 10.62
CA PHE A 38 -20.23 -3.63 9.81
C PHE A 38 -19.63 -4.75 10.68
N GLY A 39 -20.13 -5.97 10.48
CA GLY A 39 -19.54 -7.17 11.09
C GLY A 39 -18.25 -7.63 10.41
N GLU A 40 -17.52 -8.53 11.06
CA GLU A 40 -16.24 -9.08 10.59
C GLU A 40 -16.33 -9.76 9.22
N ALA A 41 -17.46 -10.40 8.90
CA ALA A 41 -17.68 -11.01 7.59
C ALA A 41 -17.75 -9.96 6.44
N ALA A 42 -18.19 -8.73 6.72
CA ALA A 42 -18.14 -7.64 5.74
C ALA A 42 -16.71 -7.13 5.56
N ILE A 43 -15.97 -6.96 6.66
CA ILE A 43 -14.55 -6.55 6.64
C ILE A 43 -13.72 -7.59 5.87
N GLY A 44 -13.92 -8.88 6.13
CA GLY A 44 -13.27 -9.98 5.40
C GLY A 44 -13.53 -9.94 3.89
N ARG A 45 -14.74 -9.58 3.45
CA ARG A 45 -15.05 -9.40 2.03
C ARG A 45 -14.31 -8.21 1.40
N VAL A 46 -14.13 -7.12 2.15
CA VAL A 46 -13.35 -5.96 1.70
C VAL A 46 -11.87 -6.33 1.56
N LEU A 47 -11.31 -7.06 2.53
CA LEU A 47 -9.94 -7.58 2.45
C LEU A 47 -9.74 -8.52 1.27
N MET A 48 -10.70 -9.42 1.02
CA MET A 48 -10.70 -10.30 -0.15
C MET A 48 -10.74 -9.50 -1.46
N ALA A 49 -11.58 -8.46 -1.54
CA ALA A 49 -11.62 -7.60 -2.71
C ALA A 49 -10.27 -6.91 -2.97
N GLY A 50 -9.59 -6.46 -1.91
CA GLY A 50 -8.22 -5.95 -1.98
C GLY A 50 -7.23 -6.99 -2.53
N ALA A 51 -7.23 -8.21 -1.96
CA ALA A 51 -6.38 -9.31 -2.42
C ALA A 51 -6.64 -9.69 -3.89
N THR A 52 -7.91 -9.72 -4.31
CA THR A 52 -8.30 -9.92 -5.72
C THR A 52 -7.76 -8.79 -6.61
N GLY A 53 -7.83 -7.53 -6.16
CA GLY A 53 -7.24 -6.40 -6.88
C GLY A 53 -5.75 -6.58 -7.12
N THR A 54 -4.99 -6.92 -6.09
CA THR A 54 -3.55 -7.23 -6.19
C THR A 54 -3.28 -8.40 -7.14
N PHE A 55 -4.04 -9.48 -7.03
CA PHE A 55 -3.89 -10.66 -7.87
C PHE A 55 -4.13 -10.37 -9.35
N LEU A 56 -5.23 -9.70 -9.68
CA LEU A 56 -5.59 -9.36 -11.05
C LEU A 56 -4.61 -8.37 -11.70
N THR A 57 -3.96 -7.53 -10.88
CA THR A 57 -3.00 -6.54 -11.39
C THR A 57 -1.55 -7.01 -11.41
N ALA A 58 -1.19 -8.12 -10.79
CA ALA A 58 0.20 -8.57 -10.72
C ALA A 58 0.89 -8.69 -12.10
N ILE A 59 0.23 -9.29 -13.09
CA ILE A 59 0.77 -9.44 -14.45
C ILE A 59 0.66 -8.12 -15.24
N PRO A 60 -0.51 -7.46 -15.33
CA PRO A 60 -0.63 -6.17 -16.01
C PRO A 60 0.35 -5.11 -15.49
N ALA A 61 0.59 -5.06 -14.17
CA ALA A 61 1.53 -4.13 -13.55
C ALA A 61 2.95 -4.30 -14.10
N ALA A 62 3.44 -5.54 -14.20
CA ALA A 62 4.77 -5.81 -14.76
C ALA A 62 4.89 -5.39 -16.23
N MET A 63 3.81 -5.52 -17.01
CA MET A 63 3.76 -5.07 -18.41
C MET A 63 3.67 -3.55 -18.54
N ILE A 64 2.95 -2.87 -17.64
CA ILE A 64 2.82 -1.41 -17.61
C ILE A 64 4.16 -0.78 -17.22
N VAL A 65 4.80 -1.28 -16.17
CA VAL A 65 6.11 -0.80 -15.67
C VAL A 65 7.22 -0.92 -16.71
N SER A 66 7.18 -1.94 -17.58
CA SER A 66 8.18 -2.11 -18.64
C SER A 66 7.91 -1.24 -19.87
N ARG A 67 6.65 -0.88 -20.14
CA ARG A 67 6.26 -0.07 -21.30
C ARG A 67 6.30 1.44 -21.04
N PHE A 68 5.96 1.88 -19.84
CA PHE A 68 5.75 3.30 -19.54
C PHE A 68 6.86 3.85 -18.64
N PRO A 69 7.17 5.16 -18.75
CA PRO A 69 8.01 5.87 -17.78
C PRO A 69 7.56 5.59 -16.35
N THR A 70 8.48 5.20 -15.48
CA THR A 70 8.17 4.78 -14.11
C THR A 70 7.53 5.94 -13.35
N ARG A 71 7.99 7.19 -13.57
CA ARG A 71 7.31 8.41 -13.09
C ARG A 71 5.81 8.41 -13.37
N LEU A 72 5.40 8.16 -14.62
CA LEU A 72 3.97 8.20 -14.98
C LEU A 72 3.20 7.05 -14.32
N VAL A 73 3.83 5.87 -14.23
CA VAL A 73 3.23 4.70 -13.57
C VAL A 73 3.01 4.96 -12.09
N LEU A 74 3.99 5.56 -11.39
CA LEU A 74 3.89 5.89 -9.96
C LEU A 74 2.82 6.96 -9.69
N ILE A 75 2.75 8.00 -10.54
CA ILE A 75 1.72 9.05 -10.43
C ILE A 75 0.32 8.46 -10.63
N ALA A 76 0.15 7.63 -11.67
CA ALA A 76 -1.13 6.98 -11.94
C ALA A 76 -1.52 6.02 -10.80
N ALA A 77 -0.56 5.23 -10.29
CA ALA A 77 -0.79 4.36 -9.15
C ALA A 77 -1.20 5.16 -7.91
N ALA A 78 -0.49 6.23 -7.54
CA ALA A 78 -0.85 7.07 -6.40
C ALA A 78 -2.25 7.70 -6.55
N ALA A 79 -2.61 8.17 -7.74
CA ALA A 79 -3.94 8.73 -8.02
C ALA A 79 -5.06 7.69 -7.91
N VAL A 80 -4.87 6.50 -8.50
CA VAL A 80 -5.84 5.39 -8.39
C VAL A 80 -5.95 4.89 -6.96
N ALA A 81 -4.83 4.82 -6.23
CA ALA A 81 -4.82 4.44 -4.82
C ALA A 81 -5.64 5.43 -3.98
N ALA A 82 -5.40 6.73 -4.15
CA ALA A 82 -6.14 7.77 -3.45
C ALA A 82 -7.64 7.74 -3.78
N GLY A 83 -8.01 7.51 -5.06
CA GLY A 83 -9.40 7.33 -5.46
C GLY A 83 -10.05 6.11 -4.79
N GLY A 84 -9.34 4.98 -4.74
CA GLY A 84 -9.80 3.78 -4.04
C GLY A 84 -9.98 4.01 -2.53
N TYR A 85 -9.03 4.66 -1.89
CA TYR A 85 -9.10 5.03 -0.48
C TYR A 85 -10.25 6.02 -0.18
N ALA A 86 -10.52 6.97 -1.07
CA ALA A 86 -11.66 7.87 -0.94
C ALA A 86 -13.00 7.10 -1.04
N LEU A 87 -13.12 6.15 -1.97
CA LEU A 87 -14.31 5.28 -2.08
C LEU A 87 -14.53 4.42 -0.84
N MET A 88 -13.45 3.93 -0.21
CA MET A 88 -13.54 3.15 1.03
C MET A 88 -14.10 3.95 2.21
N VAL A 89 -13.88 5.26 2.25
CA VAL A 89 -14.29 6.14 3.36
C VAL A 89 -15.63 6.84 3.07
N ALA A 90 -16.04 6.91 1.81
CA ALA A 90 -17.30 7.52 1.40
C ALA A 90 -18.50 6.89 2.12
N PRO A 91 -19.58 7.66 2.39
CA PRO A 91 -20.80 7.17 3.02
C PRO A 91 -21.65 6.36 2.03
N VAL A 92 -21.10 5.26 1.54
CA VAL A 92 -21.65 4.41 0.48
C VAL A 92 -21.77 2.95 0.94
N GLY A 93 -22.51 2.14 0.18
CA GLY A 93 -22.70 0.72 0.49
C GLY A 93 -21.44 -0.13 0.32
N LEU A 94 -21.46 -1.31 0.94
CA LEU A 94 -20.35 -2.27 0.94
C LEU A 94 -19.75 -2.59 -0.45
N PRO A 95 -20.53 -2.75 -1.55
CA PRO A 95 -19.94 -3.03 -2.87
C PRO A 95 -18.99 -1.94 -3.37
N VAL A 96 -19.29 -0.67 -3.08
CA VAL A 96 -18.44 0.46 -3.49
C VAL A 96 -17.17 0.51 -2.63
N ILE A 97 -17.28 0.20 -1.34
CA ILE A 97 -16.14 0.05 -0.43
C ILE A 97 -15.21 -1.07 -0.92
N MET A 98 -15.78 -2.21 -1.34
CA MET A 98 -15.03 -3.34 -1.91
C MET A 98 -14.31 -2.96 -3.21
N LEU A 99 -14.97 -2.22 -4.10
CA LEU A 99 -14.35 -1.66 -5.30
C LEU A 99 -13.18 -0.75 -4.94
N GLY A 100 -13.37 0.13 -3.95
CA GLY A 100 -12.31 1.02 -3.45
C GLY A 100 -11.09 0.25 -2.93
N ALA A 101 -11.31 -0.79 -2.12
CA ALA A 101 -10.24 -1.64 -1.59
C ALA A 101 -9.49 -2.39 -2.70
N GLY A 102 -10.22 -2.91 -3.69
CA GLY A 102 -9.65 -3.56 -4.87
C GLY A 102 -8.75 -2.61 -5.66
N LEU A 103 -9.24 -1.39 -5.97
CA LEU A 103 -8.49 -0.36 -6.69
C LEU A 103 -7.25 0.11 -5.91
N ALA A 104 -7.38 0.36 -4.61
CA ALA A 104 -6.28 0.79 -3.76
C ALA A 104 -5.17 -0.27 -3.69
N SER A 105 -5.54 -1.52 -3.47
CA SER A 105 -4.59 -2.64 -3.37
C SER A 105 -3.93 -2.94 -4.73
N ALA A 106 -4.70 -2.88 -5.81
CA ALA A 106 -4.20 -2.99 -7.18
C ALA A 106 -3.14 -1.92 -7.51
N ALA A 107 -3.43 -0.66 -7.18
CA ALA A 107 -2.52 0.44 -7.41
C ALA A 107 -1.24 0.33 -6.55
N PHE A 108 -1.36 -0.09 -5.30
CA PHE A 108 -0.22 -0.34 -4.42
C PHE A 108 0.68 -1.48 -4.95
N SER A 109 0.09 -2.51 -5.56
CA SER A 109 0.83 -3.59 -6.25
C SER A 109 1.68 -3.03 -7.40
N VAL A 110 1.12 -2.14 -8.21
CA VAL A 110 1.84 -1.45 -9.30
C VAL A 110 3.03 -0.65 -8.76
N HIS A 111 2.83 0.13 -7.69
CA HIS A 111 3.89 0.89 -7.01
C HIS A 111 5.05 -0.02 -6.56
N ASN A 112 4.74 -1.15 -5.90
CA ASN A 112 5.74 -2.11 -5.44
C ASN A 112 6.52 -2.75 -6.60
N ILE A 113 5.83 -3.15 -7.66
CA ILE A 113 6.44 -3.78 -8.83
C ILE A 113 7.35 -2.78 -9.57
N ALA A 114 7.01 -1.49 -9.54
CA ALA A 114 7.80 -0.43 -10.16
C ALA A 114 9.16 -0.17 -9.47
N ALA A 115 9.27 -0.45 -8.16
CA ALA A 115 10.45 -0.13 -7.35
C ALA A 115 11.72 -0.86 -7.85
N ALA A 116 11.65 -2.18 -8.03
CA ALA A 116 12.83 -2.98 -8.41
C ALA A 116 13.48 -2.54 -9.75
N PRO A 117 12.74 -2.46 -10.88
CA PRO A 117 13.33 -2.02 -12.15
C PRO A 117 13.74 -0.53 -12.12
N PHE A 118 13.11 0.30 -11.28
CA PHE A 118 13.53 1.69 -11.10
C PHE A 118 14.88 1.78 -10.38
N PHE A 119 15.06 1.03 -9.28
CA PHE A 119 16.32 0.99 -8.54
C PHE A 119 17.46 0.43 -9.38
N MET A 120 17.21 -0.65 -10.13
CA MET A 120 18.23 -1.24 -11.02
C MET A 120 18.75 -0.25 -12.07
N ARG A 121 17.94 0.72 -12.49
CA ARG A 121 18.30 1.75 -13.49
C ARG A 121 18.92 3.01 -12.89
N ASN A 122 18.69 3.27 -11.60
CA ASN A 122 19.14 4.50 -10.93
C ASN A 122 20.21 4.25 -9.85
N SER A 123 20.82 3.05 -9.84
CA SER A 123 21.90 2.68 -8.93
C SER A 123 22.94 1.77 -9.59
N ASP A 124 24.19 1.92 -9.14
CA ASP A 124 25.28 1.04 -9.53
C ASP A 124 25.20 -0.31 -8.80
N PRO A 125 25.80 -1.39 -9.35
CA PRO A 125 25.73 -2.73 -8.75
C PRO A 125 26.13 -2.79 -7.27
N GLY A 126 27.11 -1.97 -6.86
CA GLY A 126 27.58 -1.91 -5.47
C GLY A 126 26.61 -1.23 -4.49
N GLU A 127 25.69 -0.38 -4.97
CA GLU A 127 24.77 0.39 -4.12
C GLU A 127 23.36 -0.23 -4.06
N ARG A 128 23.07 -1.23 -4.92
CA ARG A 128 21.73 -1.81 -5.05
C ARG A 128 21.22 -2.42 -3.74
N LEU A 129 22.06 -3.20 -3.06
CA LEU A 129 21.67 -3.85 -1.81
C LEU A 129 21.25 -2.81 -0.77
N ASP A 130 22.05 -1.75 -0.61
CA ASP A 130 21.79 -0.66 0.33
C ASP A 130 20.53 0.12 -0.04
N LEU A 131 20.28 0.33 -1.33
CA LEU A 131 19.06 0.98 -1.82
C LEU A 131 17.80 0.14 -1.52
N PHE A 132 17.80 -1.15 -1.83
CA PHE A 132 16.66 -2.03 -1.52
C PHE A 132 16.43 -2.15 0.00
N GLY A 133 17.50 -2.19 0.79
CA GLY A 133 17.43 -2.19 2.24
C GLY A 133 16.86 -0.88 2.80
N THR A 134 17.35 0.26 2.29
CA THR A 134 16.87 1.60 2.69
C THR A 134 15.40 1.78 2.34
N HIS A 135 14.98 1.37 1.14
CA HIS A 135 13.57 1.45 0.74
C HIS A 135 12.66 0.63 1.66
N SER A 136 13.04 -0.62 1.94
CA SER A 136 12.28 -1.50 2.83
C SER A 136 12.17 -0.93 4.25
N ALA A 137 13.29 -0.44 4.80
CA ALA A 137 13.31 0.17 6.12
C ALA A 137 12.45 1.45 6.18
N LEU A 138 12.49 2.26 5.11
CA LEU A 138 11.69 3.48 4.99
C LEU A 138 10.20 3.17 4.95
N GLU A 139 9.77 2.19 4.15
CA GLU A 139 8.35 1.81 4.07
C GLU A 139 7.81 1.29 5.41
N ILE A 140 8.58 0.42 6.08
CA ILE A 140 8.22 -0.09 7.41
C ILE A 140 8.11 1.06 8.41
N THR A 141 9.14 1.93 8.45
CA THR A 141 9.18 3.07 9.38
C THR A 141 8.02 4.03 9.12
N ALA A 142 7.75 4.36 7.85
CA ALA A 142 6.64 5.20 7.46
C ALA A 142 5.29 4.57 7.86
N GLY A 143 5.13 3.26 7.65
CA GLY A 143 3.95 2.51 8.07
C GLY A 143 3.71 2.55 9.58
N VAL A 144 4.75 2.35 10.39
CA VAL A 144 4.68 2.45 11.86
C VAL A 144 4.29 3.86 12.30
N ILE A 145 4.91 4.89 11.71
CA ILE A 145 4.59 6.29 12.02
C ILE A 145 3.14 6.61 11.61
N GLY A 146 2.68 6.12 10.45
CA GLY A 146 1.31 6.30 10.00
C GLY A 146 0.28 5.61 10.88
N ALA A 147 0.56 4.37 11.30
CA ALA A 147 -0.26 3.60 12.23
C ALA A 147 -0.44 4.34 13.58
N ALA A 148 0.68 4.72 14.20
CA ALA A 148 0.67 5.43 15.49
C ALA A 148 0.06 6.82 15.35
N GLY A 149 0.53 7.60 14.38
CA GLY A 149 0.06 8.95 14.11
C GLY A 149 -1.44 9.01 13.78
N GLY A 150 -1.93 8.05 13.01
CA GLY A 150 -3.35 7.90 12.73
C GLY A 150 -4.17 7.66 14.00
N GLY A 151 -3.75 6.73 14.85
CA GLY A 151 -4.43 6.46 16.13
C GLY A 151 -4.52 7.70 17.02
N TYR A 152 -3.41 8.43 17.18
CA TYR A 152 -3.38 9.70 17.93
C TYR A 152 -4.26 10.78 17.28
N MET A 153 -4.29 10.87 15.96
CA MET A 153 -5.11 11.85 15.25
C MET A 153 -6.60 11.60 15.46
N VAL A 154 -7.05 10.34 15.47
CA VAL A 154 -8.44 9.99 15.82
C VAL A 154 -8.77 10.46 17.24
N ARG A 155 -7.91 10.14 18.23
CA ARG A 155 -8.11 10.55 19.62
C ARG A 155 -8.17 12.06 19.80
N PHE A 156 -7.37 12.80 19.04
CA PHE A 156 -7.38 14.27 19.06
C PHE A 156 -8.65 14.84 18.39
N LEU A 157 -9.08 14.26 17.27
CA LEU A 157 -10.23 14.75 16.50
C LEU A 157 -11.58 14.40 17.12
N GLU A 158 -11.70 13.22 17.75
CA GLU A 158 -12.97 12.73 18.33
C GLU A 158 -13.73 13.77 19.17
N PRO A 159 -13.12 14.41 20.20
CA PRO A 159 -13.81 15.43 20.99
C PRO A 159 -14.10 16.72 20.21
N LEU A 160 -13.29 17.04 19.19
CA LEU A 160 -13.45 18.26 18.38
C LEU A 160 -14.60 18.17 17.39
N VAL A 161 -14.84 16.97 16.84
CA VAL A 161 -15.85 16.73 15.81
C VAL A 161 -17.11 16.06 16.36
N GLY A 162 -17.12 15.72 17.65
CA GLY A 162 -18.28 15.20 18.38
C GLY A 162 -18.66 13.77 18.03
N GLY A 163 -17.73 12.97 17.49
CA GLY A 163 -18.02 11.58 17.15
C GLY A 163 -16.88 10.79 16.54
N LEU A 164 -16.76 9.53 16.96
CA LEU A 164 -15.67 8.63 16.58
C LEU A 164 -15.68 8.28 15.08
N VAL A 165 -16.85 8.06 14.48
CA VAL A 165 -17.00 7.80 13.03
C VAL A 165 -16.40 8.94 12.21
N LEU A 166 -16.71 10.19 12.56
CA LEU A 166 -16.23 11.36 11.82
C LEU A 166 -14.73 11.57 12.02
N ALA A 167 -14.22 11.33 13.23
CA ALA A 167 -12.78 11.38 13.51
C ALA A 167 -11.99 10.34 12.69
N TYR A 168 -12.48 9.11 12.57
CA TYR A 168 -11.91 8.10 11.67
C TYR A 168 -11.94 8.56 10.21
N ARG A 169 -13.08 9.05 9.72
CA ARG A 169 -13.22 9.53 8.33
C ARG A 169 -12.20 10.63 8.01
N MET A 170 -12.10 11.64 8.86
CA MET A 170 -11.18 12.76 8.66
C MET A 170 -9.72 12.30 8.71
N THR A 171 -9.38 11.38 9.62
CA THR A 171 -8.03 10.83 9.72
C THR A 171 -7.65 10.02 8.47
N LEU A 172 -8.54 9.15 7.99
CA LEU A 172 -8.33 8.35 6.78
C LEU A 172 -8.27 9.22 5.51
N LEU A 173 -9.09 10.28 5.42
CA LEU A 173 -9.01 11.24 4.33
C LEU A 173 -7.72 12.07 4.37
N CYS A 174 -7.22 12.42 5.56
CA CYS A 174 -5.92 13.06 5.70
C CYS A 174 -4.79 12.13 5.21
N ALA A 175 -4.83 10.85 5.58
CA ALA A 175 -3.91 9.83 5.06
C ALA A 175 -4.02 9.68 3.53
N THR A 176 -5.22 9.74 2.97
CA THR A 176 -5.43 9.78 1.50
C THR A 176 -4.77 11.00 0.88
N GLY A 177 -4.86 12.16 1.53
CA GLY A 177 -4.18 13.38 1.13
C GLY A 177 -2.65 13.23 1.11
N LEU A 178 -2.07 12.54 2.09
CA LEU A 178 -0.64 12.22 2.11
C LEU A 178 -0.25 11.33 0.91
N VAL A 179 -1.07 10.32 0.58
CA VAL A 179 -0.84 9.52 -0.64
C VAL A 179 -0.86 10.41 -1.89
N LEU A 180 -1.76 11.39 -1.99
CA LEU A 180 -1.75 12.36 -3.10
C LEU A 180 -0.51 13.25 -3.09
N ILE A 181 0.01 13.64 -1.92
CA ILE A 181 1.26 14.40 -1.81
C ILE A 181 2.46 13.63 -2.39
N SER A 182 2.46 12.29 -2.36
CA SER A 182 3.51 11.48 -3.01
C SER A 182 3.66 11.78 -4.50
N ILE A 183 2.58 12.20 -5.19
CA ILE A 183 2.60 12.61 -6.60
C ILE A 183 3.56 13.77 -6.82
N LEU A 184 3.65 14.72 -5.88
CA LEU A 184 4.57 15.86 -5.99
C LEU A 184 6.04 15.39 -6.02
N ALA A 185 6.38 14.38 -5.22
CA ALA A 185 7.71 13.79 -5.24
C ALA A 185 7.96 13.06 -6.57
N TYR A 186 7.01 12.25 -7.04
CA TYR A 186 7.16 11.53 -8.31
C TYR A 186 7.22 12.46 -9.52
N LEU A 187 6.52 13.60 -9.48
CA LEU A 187 6.59 14.61 -10.54
C LEU A 187 8.01 15.16 -10.72
N ALA A 188 8.83 15.16 -9.67
CA ALA A 188 10.20 15.64 -9.69
C ALA A 188 11.23 14.61 -10.20
N ILE A 189 10.82 13.35 -10.40
CA ILE A 189 11.66 12.31 -11.02
C ILE A 189 11.91 12.67 -12.49
N ARG A 190 13.17 12.63 -12.92
CA ARG A 190 13.54 12.86 -14.33
C ARG A 190 14.11 11.58 -14.92
N GLU A 191 13.32 10.90 -15.73
CA GLU A 191 13.76 9.68 -16.41
C GLU A 191 14.43 10.01 -17.75
N ALA A 192 15.61 9.43 -17.96
CA ALA A 192 16.14 9.27 -19.31
C ALA A 192 15.25 8.29 -20.09
N GLU A 193 15.25 8.39 -21.43
CA GLU A 193 14.37 7.62 -22.31
C GLU A 193 14.19 6.17 -21.85
N HIS A 194 12.95 5.77 -21.60
CA HIS A 194 12.62 4.37 -21.34
C HIS A 194 12.76 3.60 -22.65
N PRO A 195 13.71 2.66 -22.78
CA PRO A 195 13.67 1.74 -23.90
C PRO A 195 12.48 0.83 -23.62
N GLY A 196 11.31 1.16 -24.20
CA GLY A 196 10.04 0.48 -24.00
C GLY A 196 10.08 -0.97 -24.45
N ARG A 197 10.75 -1.82 -23.67
CA ARG A 197 10.88 -3.25 -23.93
C ARG A 197 9.60 -3.92 -23.47
N VAL A 198 8.85 -4.44 -24.44
CA VAL A 198 7.71 -5.31 -24.16
C VAL A 198 8.24 -6.58 -23.54
N THR A 199 7.94 -6.80 -22.26
CA THR A 199 8.25 -8.07 -21.59
C THR A 199 7.34 -9.16 -22.13
N ASP A 200 7.92 -10.17 -22.79
CA ASP A 200 7.20 -11.39 -23.18
C ASP A 200 6.96 -12.27 -21.94
N PHE A 201 5.96 -11.90 -21.14
CA PHE A 201 5.64 -12.60 -19.90
C PHE A 201 5.20 -14.05 -20.15
N VAL A 202 4.41 -14.29 -21.19
CA VAL A 202 3.92 -15.63 -21.54
C VAL A 202 5.09 -16.53 -21.94
N GLY A 203 6.02 -16.04 -22.76
CA GLY A 203 7.22 -16.79 -23.11
C GLY A 203 8.20 -16.95 -21.96
N MET A 204 8.29 -16.00 -21.03
CA MET A 204 9.07 -16.19 -19.79
C MET A 204 8.46 -17.27 -18.91
N LEU A 205 7.15 -17.27 -18.71
CA LEU A 205 6.46 -18.27 -17.89
C LEU A 205 6.57 -19.66 -18.49
N ARG A 206 6.41 -19.79 -19.82
CA ARG A 206 6.59 -21.07 -20.54
C ARG A 206 8.01 -21.63 -20.45
N ARG A 207 9.02 -20.77 -20.37
CA ARG A 207 10.44 -21.15 -20.25
C ARG A 207 10.88 -21.33 -18.80
N ALA A 208 10.05 -20.94 -17.84
CA ALA A 208 10.40 -21.01 -16.44
C ALA A 208 10.40 -22.46 -15.96
N ASN A 209 11.30 -22.79 -15.05
CA ASN A 209 11.30 -24.09 -14.40
C ASN A 209 10.14 -24.15 -13.38
N HIS A 210 9.06 -24.86 -13.73
CA HIS A 210 7.86 -24.95 -12.90
C HIS A 210 8.13 -25.56 -11.51
N GLY A 211 9.08 -26.50 -11.41
CA GLY A 211 9.47 -27.09 -10.12
C GLY A 211 10.18 -26.09 -9.21
N LEU A 212 11.08 -25.28 -9.78
CA LEU A 212 11.75 -24.19 -9.05
C LEU A 212 10.76 -23.09 -8.66
N LEU A 213 9.88 -22.68 -9.59
CA LEU A 213 8.82 -21.70 -9.30
C LEU A 213 7.92 -22.19 -8.16
N ALA A 214 7.47 -23.44 -8.20
CA ALA A 214 6.66 -24.02 -7.13
C ALA A 214 7.42 -23.98 -5.79
N ARG A 215 8.70 -24.36 -5.76
CA ARG A 215 9.53 -24.33 -4.54
C ARG A 215 9.75 -22.93 -3.97
N LEU A 216 9.70 -21.89 -4.80
CA LEU A 216 9.81 -20.49 -4.40
C LEU A 216 8.47 -19.87 -3.98
N VAL A 217 7.39 -20.21 -4.69
CA VAL A 217 6.06 -19.65 -4.47
C VAL A 217 5.35 -20.33 -3.29
N PHE A 218 5.52 -21.64 -3.11
CA PHE A 218 4.80 -22.41 -2.11
C PHE A 218 5.03 -21.93 -0.67
N PRO A 219 6.26 -21.62 -0.21
CA PRO A 219 6.46 -21.03 1.11
C PRO A 219 5.75 -19.68 1.26
N LYS A 220 5.85 -18.80 0.25
CA LYS A 220 5.18 -17.50 0.26
C LYS A 220 3.65 -17.63 0.27
N PHE A 221 3.13 -18.64 -0.42
CA PHE A 221 1.70 -18.95 -0.44
C PHE A 221 1.21 -19.36 0.94
N ILE A 222 1.90 -20.30 1.62
CA ILE A 222 1.53 -20.72 2.97
C ILE A 222 1.64 -19.56 3.96
N THR A 223 2.74 -18.81 3.93
CA THR A 223 2.93 -17.65 4.80
C THR A 223 1.85 -16.59 4.56
N GLY A 224 1.55 -16.28 3.29
CA GLY A 224 0.52 -15.32 2.91
C GLY A 224 -0.88 -15.75 3.34
N LEU A 225 -1.19 -17.05 3.21
CA LEU A 225 -2.48 -17.59 3.63
C LEU A 225 -2.66 -17.50 5.14
N GLY A 226 -1.66 -17.92 5.92
CA GLY A 226 -1.70 -17.82 7.39
C GLY A 226 -1.75 -16.37 7.87
N ALA A 227 -0.85 -15.52 7.35
CA ALA A 227 -0.80 -14.10 7.68
C ALA A 227 -2.11 -13.37 7.34
N GLY A 228 -2.68 -13.64 6.15
CA GLY A 228 -3.90 -12.99 5.68
C GLY A 228 -5.16 -13.34 6.50
N LEU A 229 -5.19 -14.50 7.15
CA LEU A 229 -6.30 -14.91 8.01
C LEU A 229 -6.26 -14.26 9.40
N ILE A 230 -5.06 -13.91 9.89
CA ILE A 230 -4.87 -13.49 11.29
C ILE A 230 -4.55 -12.00 11.37
N ILE A 231 -3.53 -11.53 10.64
CA ILE A 231 -2.93 -10.21 10.82
C ILE A 231 -3.96 -9.07 10.66
N PRO A 232 -4.82 -9.05 9.62
CA PRO A 232 -5.78 -7.96 9.46
C PRO A 232 -6.80 -7.84 10.61
N PHE A 233 -7.07 -8.93 11.33
CA PHE A 233 -8.07 -8.96 12.41
C PHE A 233 -7.47 -8.69 13.80
N LEU A 234 -6.14 -8.58 13.93
CA LEU A 234 -5.50 -8.28 15.22
C LEU A 234 -5.98 -6.96 15.81
N ASN A 235 -6.19 -5.92 14.98
CA ASN A 235 -6.71 -4.64 15.45
C ASN A 235 -8.11 -4.76 16.07
N LEU A 236 -9.01 -5.53 15.46
CA LEU A 236 -10.34 -5.82 15.99
C LEU A 236 -10.27 -6.65 17.26
N TYR A 237 -9.36 -7.63 17.32
CA TYR A 237 -9.15 -8.43 18.52
C TYR A 237 -8.71 -7.56 19.70
N PHE A 238 -7.76 -6.64 19.52
CA PHE A 238 -7.34 -5.71 20.58
C PHE A 238 -8.45 -4.77 21.03
N ARG A 239 -9.27 -4.29 20.09
CA ARG A 239 -10.46 -3.50 20.41
C ARG A 239 -11.48 -4.32 21.22
N ASP A 240 -11.89 -5.48 20.72
CA ASP A 240 -13.03 -6.20 21.30
C ASP A 240 -12.63 -6.95 22.59
N ARG A 241 -11.44 -7.54 22.65
CA ARG A 241 -10.98 -8.32 23.82
C ARG A 241 -10.38 -7.46 24.92
N PHE A 242 -9.60 -6.44 24.56
CA PHE A 242 -8.85 -5.61 25.52
C PHE A 242 -9.40 -4.18 25.65
N GLN A 243 -10.43 -3.81 24.88
CA GLN A 243 -11.07 -2.49 24.94
C GLN A 243 -10.06 -1.35 24.73
N LEU A 244 -9.03 -1.60 23.92
CA LEU A 244 -7.99 -0.60 23.66
C LEU A 244 -8.49 0.49 22.71
N PRO A 245 -8.20 1.78 23.01
CA PRO A 245 -8.53 2.88 22.11
C PRO A 245 -7.59 2.93 20.90
N PRO A 246 -7.93 3.69 19.85
CA PRO A 246 -7.23 3.67 18.56
C PRO A 246 -5.76 4.11 18.64
N ASP A 247 -5.44 5.06 19.51
CA ASP A 247 -4.08 5.53 19.76
C ASP A 247 -3.20 4.45 20.37
N ARG A 248 -3.74 3.61 21.26
CA ARG A 248 -3.01 2.49 21.84
C ARG A 248 -2.80 1.38 20.80
N ILE A 249 -3.84 1.04 20.03
CA ILE A 249 -3.75 0.02 18.98
C ILE A 249 -2.72 0.44 17.91
N GLY A 250 -2.66 1.73 17.53
CA GLY A 250 -1.71 2.22 16.53
C GLY A 250 -0.24 2.16 16.95
N THR A 251 0.06 2.01 18.24
CA THR A 251 1.44 1.95 18.77
C THR A 251 1.98 0.54 19.01
N ILE A 252 1.19 -0.49 18.71
CA ILE A 252 1.54 -1.92 18.86
C ILE A 252 1.87 -2.49 17.49
#